data_AF-K6YUN8-F1
#
_entry.id   AF-K6YUN8-F1
#
_cell.length_a   1.000
_cell.length_b   1.000
_cell.length_c   1.000
_cell.angle_alpha   90.00
_cell.angle_beta   90.00
_cell.angle_gamma   90.00
#
_symmetry.space_group_name_H-M   'P 1'
#
loop_
_entity.id
_entity.type
_entity.pdbx_description
1 polymer ?
#
loop_
_entity_poly.entity_id
_entity_poly.type
_entity_poly.pdbx_seq_one_letter_code
_entity_poly.pdbx_strand_id
1 'polypeptide(L)'
;MIAGIIIGALLQWLFDDSGDFSFSVFGLHVSTYALLVEGIFNVVGSIFIASLKMLVVPLVFVSLVCGTSSLSDPSKLGRLGGKSILLYVATTAIAISLAVSFALLVAPGDGLNLTSESTYVAKEAPSLGQVIINMMPTNPINAMAEGNMLQIIVFSVFFGIAMSMTGDAGKRLTAVFEDLSTVVMKLVTILMNLAPYGVFVLMAKLFATIGFDTIASLLKYFLLVVFVLFVHAFVSYPIILKVLSGLSPLILIRKMRDAALFAFSTSSSSATLPITLETAIKKLGVKRTVASFTVPLGSTINMDGTAIMQGVATVFIAQVYSVDLSLSDYMMVILTATLASIGTAGVPGVGLIMLAMVLQQVNLPVEGIALIIGVDRLLDMTRTAVNVTGDCMVACIVAKSENELDLDIYNDPDAGKKDEEVDFEHFDRNS
;
A
#
# COMPACT_ATOMS: atom_id res chain seq x y z
N MET A 1 -16.04 9.35 -7.93
CA MET A 1 -15.10 9.00 -9.02
C MET A 1 -15.77 9.10 -10.40
N ILE A 2 -16.58 8.14 -10.84
CA ILE A 2 -17.24 8.18 -12.18
C ILE A 2 -17.97 9.50 -12.42
N ALA A 3 -18.79 9.96 -11.46
CA ALA A 3 -19.47 11.24 -11.56
C ALA A 3 -18.50 12.44 -11.70
N GLY A 4 -17.34 12.38 -11.04
CA GLY A 4 -16.30 13.41 -11.15
C GLY A 4 -15.63 13.39 -12.52
N ILE A 5 -15.32 12.19 -13.06
CA ILE A 5 -14.80 12.02 -14.42
C ILE A 5 -15.78 12.58 -15.45
N ILE A 6 -17.06 12.22 -15.35
CA ILE A 6 -18.11 12.67 -16.26
C ILE A 6 -18.25 14.20 -16.19
N ILE A 7 -18.33 14.77 -14.98
CA ILE A 7 -18.47 16.22 -14.81
C ILE A 7 -17.22 16.95 -15.29
N GLY A 8 -16.02 16.45 -15.01
CA GLY A 8 -14.77 17.02 -15.50
C GLY A 8 -14.71 17.00 -17.02
N ALA A 9 -15.01 15.88 -17.66
CA ALA A 9 -15.03 15.77 -19.12
C ALA A 9 -16.11 16.65 -19.77
N LEU A 10 -17.28 16.78 -19.12
CA LEU A 10 -18.34 17.70 -19.57
C LEU A 10 -17.89 19.15 -19.46
N LEU A 11 -17.23 19.53 -18.37
CA LEU A 11 -16.67 20.86 -18.17
C LEU A 11 -15.58 21.14 -19.20
N GLN A 12 -14.66 20.21 -19.43
CA GLN A 12 -13.65 20.32 -20.47
C GLN A 12 -14.30 20.54 -21.85
N TRP A 13 -15.27 19.72 -22.23
CA TRP A 13 -15.98 19.87 -23.50
C TRP A 13 -16.70 21.22 -23.61
N LEU A 14 -17.29 21.71 -22.51
CA LEU A 14 -17.92 23.02 -22.44
C LEU A 14 -16.91 24.18 -22.58
N PHE A 15 -15.65 23.97 -22.20
CA PHE A 15 -14.60 25.00 -22.21
C PHE A 15 -13.73 24.98 -23.48
N ASP A 16 -13.61 23.84 -24.17
CA ASP A 16 -12.69 23.64 -25.30
C ASP A 16 -13.15 24.33 -26.60
N ASP A 17 -14.47 24.31 -26.90
CA ASP A 17 -15.00 24.81 -28.18
C ASP A 17 -15.62 26.23 -28.12
N SER A 18 -15.97 26.76 -26.94
CA SER A 18 -16.68 28.07 -26.79
C SER A 18 -15.95 29.13 -25.96
N GLY A 19 -14.78 28.82 -25.39
CA GLY A 19 -14.19 29.61 -24.33
C GLY A 19 -14.97 29.48 -23.01
N ASP A 20 -14.38 29.98 -21.93
CA ASP A 20 -14.97 29.90 -20.58
C ASP A 20 -16.38 30.52 -20.53
N PHE A 21 -17.34 29.73 -20.02
CA PHE A 21 -18.71 30.18 -19.83
C PHE A 21 -18.74 31.22 -18.70
N SER A 22 -18.71 32.50 -19.07
CA SER A 22 -18.72 33.60 -18.11
C SER A 22 -20.12 34.21 -17.99
N PHE A 23 -20.54 34.51 -16.76
CA PHE A 23 -21.80 35.19 -16.48
C PHE A 23 -21.54 36.44 -15.63
N SER A 24 -22.33 37.49 -15.85
CA SER A 24 -22.20 38.74 -15.10
C SER A 24 -23.15 38.72 -13.90
N VAL A 25 -22.60 38.83 -12.69
CA VAL A 25 -23.37 38.99 -11.46
C VAL A 25 -22.99 40.33 -10.84
N PHE A 26 -23.96 41.24 -10.68
CA PHE A 26 -23.74 42.60 -10.16
C PHE A 26 -22.63 43.40 -10.86
N GLY A 27 -22.41 43.18 -12.16
CA GLY A 27 -21.37 43.88 -12.94
C GLY A 27 -19.97 43.27 -12.85
N LEU A 28 -19.78 42.18 -12.11
CA LEU A 28 -18.55 41.38 -12.09
C LEU A 28 -18.66 40.23 -13.09
N HIS A 29 -17.66 40.08 -13.96
CA HIS A 29 -17.52 38.92 -14.84
C HIS A 29 -17.03 37.73 -14.02
N VAL A 30 -17.89 36.73 -13.81
CA VAL A 30 -17.54 35.51 -13.10
C VAL A 30 -17.31 34.40 -14.12
N SER A 31 -16.08 33.91 -14.15
CA SER A 31 -15.66 32.75 -14.91
C SER A 31 -16.16 31.47 -14.24
N THR A 32 -16.84 30.60 -14.99
CA THR A 32 -17.29 29.30 -14.44
C THR A 32 -16.09 28.40 -14.19
N TYR A 33 -15.07 28.45 -15.06
CA TYR A 33 -13.80 27.77 -14.86
C TYR A 33 -13.09 28.24 -13.58
N ALA A 34 -12.93 29.55 -13.38
CA ALA A 34 -12.26 30.09 -12.18
C ALA A 34 -13.05 29.77 -10.90
N LEU A 35 -14.38 29.82 -10.94
CA LEU A 35 -15.20 29.53 -9.76
C LEU A 35 -15.20 28.04 -9.38
N LEU A 36 -15.42 27.16 -10.36
CA LEU A 36 -15.57 25.72 -10.11
C LEU A 36 -14.22 25.01 -10.06
N VAL A 37 -13.37 25.18 -11.06
CA VAL A 37 -12.12 24.41 -11.23
C VAL A 37 -11.01 24.98 -10.36
N GLU A 38 -10.72 26.28 -10.47
CA GLU A 38 -9.65 26.95 -9.68
C GLU A 38 -10.10 27.32 -8.26
N GLY A 39 -11.40 27.51 -8.06
CA GLY A 39 -12.02 27.79 -6.76
C GLY A 39 -12.40 26.51 -6.02
N ILE A 40 -13.67 26.11 -6.15
CA ILE A 40 -14.27 25.08 -5.29
C ILE A 40 -13.51 23.74 -5.37
N PHE A 41 -13.26 23.23 -6.57
CA PHE A 41 -12.62 21.93 -6.74
C PHE A 41 -11.18 21.95 -6.24
N ASN A 42 -10.44 23.03 -6.51
CA ASN A 42 -9.08 23.21 -6.01
C ASN A 42 -9.02 23.27 -4.49
N VAL A 43 -9.89 24.07 -3.85
CA VAL A 43 -9.92 24.23 -2.40
C VAL A 43 -10.27 22.92 -1.72
N VAL A 44 -11.37 22.28 -2.13
CA VAL A 44 -11.81 21.01 -1.53
C VAL A 44 -10.81 19.88 -1.81
N GLY A 45 -10.26 19.82 -3.03
CA GLY A 45 -9.23 18.87 -3.40
C GLY A 45 -7.94 19.05 -2.58
N SER A 46 -7.48 20.28 -2.42
CA SER A 46 -6.28 20.60 -1.63
C SER A 46 -6.47 20.28 -0.14
N ILE A 47 -7.65 20.57 0.42
CA ILE A 47 -7.99 20.17 1.80
C ILE A 47 -7.94 18.65 1.95
N PHE A 48 -8.46 17.91 0.97
CA PHE A 48 -8.42 16.45 1.00
C PHE A 48 -6.98 15.90 0.94
N ILE A 49 -6.14 16.43 0.04
CA ILE A 49 -4.71 16.08 -0.04
C ILE A 49 -3.95 16.44 1.24
N ALA A 50 -4.20 17.62 1.81
CA ALA A 50 -3.61 18.04 3.09
C ALA A 50 -4.04 17.11 4.24
N SER A 51 -5.29 16.64 4.22
CA SER A 51 -5.81 15.71 5.22
C SER A 51 -5.13 14.32 5.09
N LEU A 52 -4.82 13.86 3.87
CA LEU A 52 -4.02 12.66 3.66
C LEU A 52 -2.60 12.83 4.22
N LYS A 53 -1.93 13.93 3.86
CA LYS A 53 -0.57 14.30 4.35
C LYS A 53 -0.52 14.35 5.89
N MET A 54 -1.55 14.90 6.54
CA MET A 54 -1.65 15.01 8.00
C MET A 54 -1.59 13.66 8.72
N LEU A 55 -2.15 12.60 8.12
CA LEU A 55 -2.18 11.27 8.74
C LEU A 55 -0.86 10.51 8.60
N VAL A 56 0.02 10.89 7.66
CA VAL A 56 1.23 10.13 7.34
C VAL A 56 2.13 9.95 8.56
N VAL A 57 2.60 11.05 9.17
CA VAL A 57 3.57 11.00 10.28
C VAL A 57 3.02 10.24 11.49
N PRO A 58 1.82 10.56 12.03
CA PRO A 58 1.31 9.87 13.21
C PRO A 58 1.02 8.40 12.94
N LEU A 59 0.47 8.08 11.77
CA LEU A 59 0.18 6.70 11.39
C LEU A 59 1.47 5.89 11.33
N VAL A 60 2.47 6.34 10.57
CA VAL A 60 3.75 5.62 10.41
C VAL A 60 4.43 5.43 11.77
N PHE A 61 4.54 6.50 12.57
CA PHE A 61 5.20 6.43 13.86
C PHE A 61 4.53 5.41 14.80
N VAL A 62 3.22 5.54 15.02
CA VAL A 62 2.46 4.69 15.94
C VAL A 62 2.40 3.25 15.46
N SER A 63 2.15 3.08 14.16
CA SER A 63 2.03 1.76 13.52
C SER A 63 3.34 0.97 13.59
N LEU A 64 4.47 1.61 13.31
CA LEU A 64 5.78 0.95 13.40
C LEU A 64 6.17 0.64 14.84
N VAL A 65 5.88 1.53 15.79
CA VAL A 65 6.14 1.25 17.21
C VAL A 65 5.30 0.04 17.66
N CYS A 66 3.99 -0.01 17.36
CA CYS A 66 3.15 -1.18 17.66
C CYS A 66 3.64 -2.44 16.93
N GLY A 67 3.95 -2.31 15.65
CA GLY A 67 4.38 -3.41 14.79
C GLY A 67 5.69 -4.02 15.26
N THR A 68 6.60 -3.23 15.83
CA THR A 68 7.88 -3.70 16.35
C THR A 68 7.85 -4.06 17.83
N SER A 69 6.96 -3.46 18.63
CA SER A 69 6.77 -3.82 20.05
C SER A 69 5.92 -5.08 20.26
N SER A 70 5.00 -5.40 19.35
CA SER A 70 4.23 -6.66 19.37
C SER A 70 5.09 -7.90 19.07
N LEU A 71 6.31 -7.69 18.58
CA LEU A 71 7.32 -8.74 18.36
C LEU A 71 7.93 -9.25 19.69
N SER A 72 7.50 -8.72 20.83
CA SER A 72 8.26 -8.70 22.08
C SER A 72 8.25 -9.93 22.96
N ASP A 73 7.52 -11.00 22.66
CA ASP A 73 7.65 -12.21 23.47
C ASP A 73 8.90 -12.97 22.98
N PRO A 74 10.09 -12.87 23.59
CA PRO A 74 11.34 -13.42 23.04
C PRO A 74 11.30 -14.96 23.02
N SER A 75 10.35 -15.55 23.75
CA SER A 75 10.04 -16.98 23.72
C SER A 75 9.25 -17.40 22.45
N LYS A 76 8.48 -16.48 21.85
CA LYS A 76 7.74 -16.66 20.59
C LYS A 76 8.48 -16.03 19.39
N LEU A 77 9.27 -14.99 19.62
CA LEU A 77 10.25 -14.40 18.72
C LEU A 77 11.53 -15.25 18.67
N GLY A 78 11.33 -16.54 18.51
CA GLY A 78 12.41 -17.45 18.18
C GLY A 78 12.74 -17.37 16.69
N ARG A 79 13.24 -18.49 16.17
CA ARG A 79 13.57 -18.69 14.76
C ARG A 79 12.40 -18.40 13.80
N LEU A 80 11.16 -18.63 14.24
CA LEU A 80 9.94 -18.45 13.43
C LEU A 80 9.69 -16.99 13.02
N GLY A 81 9.75 -16.07 14.00
CA GLY A 81 9.48 -14.65 13.77
C GLY A 81 10.53 -13.99 12.89
N GLY A 82 11.81 -14.22 13.20
CA GLY A 82 12.92 -13.70 12.40
C GLY A 82 12.87 -14.16 10.94
N LYS A 83 12.59 -15.46 10.69
CA LYS A 83 12.42 -15.98 9.32
C LYS A 83 11.26 -15.31 8.58
N SER A 84 10.12 -15.12 9.26
CA SER A 84 8.92 -14.53 8.65
C SER A 84 9.13 -13.07 8.27
N ILE A 85 9.68 -12.27 9.19
CA ILE A 85 9.98 -10.85 8.95
C ILE A 85 10.99 -10.69 7.82
N LEU A 86 12.08 -11.48 7.84
CA LEU A 86 13.09 -11.43 6.79
C LEU A 86 12.49 -11.77 5.42
N LEU A 87 11.61 -12.78 5.36
CA LEU A 87 10.93 -13.14 4.13
C LEU A 87 10.00 -12.03 3.64
N TYR A 88 9.17 -11.43 4.51
CA TYR A 88 8.28 -10.34 4.12
C TYR A 88 9.04 -9.10 3.63
N VAL A 89 10.09 -8.68 4.36
CA VAL A 89 10.92 -7.55 3.94
C VAL A 89 11.62 -7.85 2.61
N ALA A 90 12.11 -9.08 2.41
CA ALA A 90 12.75 -9.47 1.17
C ALA A 90 11.76 -9.54 -0.01
N THR A 91 10.55 -10.09 0.17
CA THR A 91 9.54 -10.16 -0.89
C THR A 91 9.08 -8.76 -1.27
N THR A 92 8.89 -7.87 -0.30
CA THR A 92 8.47 -6.48 -0.55
C THR A 92 9.56 -5.71 -1.31
N ALA A 93 10.84 -5.87 -0.92
CA ALA A 93 11.96 -5.28 -1.63
C ALA A 93 12.05 -5.77 -3.09
N ILE A 94 11.83 -7.07 -3.33
CA ILE A 94 11.76 -7.66 -4.67
C ILE A 94 10.57 -7.06 -5.44
N ALA A 95 9.41 -6.94 -4.81
CA ALA A 95 8.18 -6.46 -5.41
C ALA A 95 8.33 -5.01 -5.92
N ILE A 96 8.85 -4.10 -5.10
CA ILE A 96 9.04 -2.71 -5.52
C ILE A 96 10.19 -2.56 -6.52
N SER A 97 11.26 -3.34 -6.40
CA SER A 97 12.36 -3.33 -7.37
C SER A 97 11.88 -3.77 -8.76
N LEU A 98 11.04 -4.80 -8.80
CA LEU A 98 10.38 -5.27 -10.02
C LEU A 98 9.49 -4.17 -10.61
N ALA A 99 8.69 -3.50 -9.78
CA ALA A 99 7.80 -2.42 -10.18
C ALA A 99 8.54 -1.22 -10.79
N VAL A 100 9.58 -0.73 -10.11
CA VAL A 100 10.41 0.38 -10.61
C VAL A 100 11.07 -0.03 -11.93
N SER A 101 11.62 -1.25 -12.02
CA SER A 101 12.26 -1.73 -13.24
C SER A 101 11.30 -1.76 -14.44
N PHE A 102 10.11 -2.34 -14.28
CA PHE A 102 9.12 -2.37 -15.36
C PHE A 102 8.57 -0.97 -15.69
N ALA A 103 8.39 -0.10 -14.71
CA ALA A 103 7.94 1.27 -14.95
C ALA A 103 8.96 2.13 -15.69
N LEU A 104 10.25 1.95 -15.42
CA LEU A 104 11.32 2.59 -16.18
C LEU A 104 11.37 2.08 -17.63
N LEU A 105 11.10 0.79 -17.86
CA LEU A 105 11.10 0.20 -19.21
C LEU A 105 9.88 0.63 -20.05
N VAL A 106 8.70 0.67 -19.43
CA VAL A 106 7.44 1.00 -20.12
C VAL A 106 7.23 2.50 -20.25
N ALA A 107 7.77 3.28 -19.31
CA ALA A 107 7.61 4.72 -19.23
C ALA A 107 6.15 5.19 -19.34
N PRO A 108 5.26 4.77 -18.42
CA PRO A 108 3.82 4.97 -18.55
C PRO A 108 3.38 6.44 -18.47
N GLY A 109 4.19 7.33 -17.89
CA GLY A 109 3.89 8.76 -17.70
C GLY A 109 4.56 9.67 -18.73
N ASP A 110 5.37 9.13 -19.63
CA ASP A 110 6.13 9.93 -20.61
C ASP A 110 5.21 10.65 -21.60
N GLY A 111 5.60 11.88 -21.98
CA GLY A 111 4.90 12.71 -22.94
C GLY A 111 3.75 13.59 -22.41
N LEU A 112 3.37 13.49 -21.13
CA LEU A 112 2.29 14.32 -20.55
C LEU A 112 2.74 15.74 -20.16
N ASN A 113 4.01 15.90 -19.76
CA ASN A 113 4.66 17.19 -19.45
C ASN A 113 3.78 18.18 -18.67
N LEU A 114 3.14 17.73 -17.59
CA LEU A 114 2.35 18.61 -16.74
C LEU A 114 3.29 19.55 -15.97
N THR A 115 3.02 20.84 -16.01
CA THR A 115 3.78 21.82 -15.22
C THR A 115 3.37 21.73 -13.76
N SER A 116 4.32 21.44 -12.88
CA SER A 116 4.16 21.61 -11.44
C SER A 116 4.57 23.01 -11.00
N GLU A 117 3.86 23.59 -10.02
CA GLU A 117 4.30 24.82 -9.32
C GLU A 117 5.49 24.56 -8.39
N SER A 118 5.77 23.29 -8.06
CA SER A 118 6.93 22.91 -7.25
C SER A 118 8.21 22.95 -8.06
N THR A 119 9.13 23.86 -7.73
CA THR A 119 10.50 23.85 -8.25
C THR A 119 11.22 22.62 -7.69
N TYR A 120 11.30 21.53 -8.47
CA TYR A 120 12.19 20.43 -8.14
C TYR A 120 13.63 20.93 -8.25
N VAL A 121 14.32 21.00 -7.11
CA VAL A 121 15.76 21.26 -7.09
C VAL A 121 16.43 19.91 -7.00
N ALA A 122 17.02 19.45 -8.10
CA ALA A 122 17.87 18.28 -8.11
C ALA A 122 18.98 18.46 -7.07
N LYS A 123 18.91 17.72 -5.97
CA LYS A 123 19.99 17.67 -4.97
C LYS A 123 21.02 16.66 -5.46
N GLU A 124 22.29 16.92 -5.19
CA GLU A 124 23.33 15.91 -5.43
C GLU A 124 22.97 14.63 -4.70
N ALA A 125 23.03 13.51 -5.43
CA ALA A 125 22.81 12.18 -4.89
C ALA A 125 23.76 11.93 -3.71
N PRO A 126 23.25 11.79 -2.46
CA PRO A 126 24.12 11.41 -1.35
C PRO A 126 24.74 10.04 -1.63
N SER A 127 25.99 9.85 -1.24
CA SER A 127 26.63 8.54 -1.34
C SER A 127 25.85 7.50 -0.53
N LEU A 128 25.94 6.22 -0.87
CA LEU A 128 25.27 5.14 -0.12
C LEU A 128 25.61 5.19 1.38
N GLY A 129 26.87 5.48 1.71
CA GLY A 129 27.31 5.67 3.10
C GLY A 129 26.60 6.86 3.77
N GLN A 130 26.43 7.97 3.05
CA GLN A 130 25.69 9.13 3.55
C GLN A 130 24.19 8.82 3.72
N VAL A 131 23.58 8.00 2.86
CA VAL A 131 22.19 7.54 3.04
C VAL A 131 22.05 6.75 4.35
N ILE A 132 22.98 5.84 4.63
CA ILE A 132 23.00 5.06 5.88
C ILE A 132 23.21 5.97 7.10
N ILE A 133 24.09 6.97 7.00
CA ILE A 133 24.30 7.93 8.09
C ILE A 133 23.04 8.78 8.31
N ASN A 134 22.44 9.30 7.24
CA ASN A 134 21.26 10.17 7.27
C ASN A 134 19.99 9.45 7.72
N MET A 135 19.99 8.11 7.71
CA MET A 135 18.94 7.28 8.26
C MET A 135 18.81 7.44 9.79
N MET A 136 19.89 7.78 10.48
CA MET A 136 19.89 7.99 11.92
C MET A 136 19.45 9.43 12.26
N PRO A 137 18.30 9.65 12.92
CA PRO A 137 17.92 10.99 13.36
C PRO A 137 18.82 11.48 14.49
N THR A 138 19.34 12.70 14.35
CA THR A 138 19.95 13.43 15.48
C THR A 138 18.87 13.99 16.42
N ASN A 139 17.67 14.26 15.89
CA ASN A 139 16.50 14.69 16.66
C ASN A 139 15.22 14.06 16.06
N PRO A 140 14.64 13.02 16.68
CA PRO A 140 13.46 12.34 16.15
C PRO A 140 12.20 13.21 16.14
N ILE A 141 12.09 14.18 17.06
CA ILE A 141 10.96 15.12 17.09
C ILE A 141 11.03 16.07 15.90
N ASN A 142 12.23 16.60 15.60
CA ASN A 142 12.43 17.42 14.41
C ASN A 142 12.20 16.62 13.13
N ALA A 143 12.64 15.35 13.08
CA ALA A 143 12.37 14.47 11.95
C ALA A 143 10.87 14.27 11.71
N MET A 144 10.07 14.12 12.78
CA MET A 144 8.61 14.07 12.68
C MET A 144 8.00 15.40 12.21
N ALA A 145 8.52 16.54 12.67
CA ALA A 145 8.04 17.86 12.28
C ALA A 145 8.35 18.20 10.81
N GLU A 146 9.53 17.83 10.32
CA GLU A 146 9.98 18.05 8.94
C GLU A 146 9.49 16.98 7.96
N GLY A 147 8.95 15.86 8.47
CA GLY A 147 8.52 14.74 7.64
C GLY A 147 9.69 13.93 7.05
N ASN A 148 10.81 13.83 7.76
CA ASN A 148 11.95 13.00 7.35
C ASN A 148 11.63 11.51 7.58
N MET A 149 10.92 10.90 6.64
CA MET A 149 10.29 9.59 6.79
C MET A 149 11.25 8.48 7.15
N LEU A 150 12.38 8.38 6.44
CA LEU A 150 13.37 7.34 6.72
C LEU A 150 13.88 7.40 8.18
N GLN A 151 14.09 8.60 8.70
CA GLN A 151 14.52 8.82 10.09
C GLN A 151 13.43 8.45 11.11
N ILE A 152 12.17 8.83 10.82
CA ILE A 152 11.02 8.46 11.68
C ILE A 152 10.89 6.95 11.75
N ILE A 153 10.99 6.26 10.61
CA ILE A 153 10.91 4.81 10.51
C ILE A 153 11.97 4.15 11.41
N VAL A 154 13.23 4.57 11.27
CA VAL A 154 14.35 3.98 12.04
C VAL A 154 14.21 4.25 13.53
N PHE A 155 13.83 5.46 13.91
CA PHE A 155 13.54 5.77 15.30
C PHE A 155 12.39 4.92 15.86
N SER A 156 11.28 4.79 15.13
CA SER A 156 10.13 3.97 15.53
C SER A 156 10.51 2.51 15.75
N VAL A 157 11.31 1.93 14.85
CA VAL A 157 11.77 0.54 14.96
C VAL A 157 12.63 0.36 16.21
N PHE A 158 13.62 1.22 16.44
CA PHE A 158 14.45 1.14 17.65
C PHE A 158 13.63 1.36 18.92
N PHE A 159 12.67 2.28 18.89
CA PHE A 159 11.82 2.58 20.03
C PHE A 159 10.92 1.40 20.39
N GLY A 160 10.26 0.77 19.41
CA GLY A 160 9.44 -0.42 19.64
C GLY A 160 10.25 -1.64 20.07
N ILE A 161 11.47 -1.82 19.54
CA ILE A 161 12.41 -2.86 20.04
C ILE A 161 12.81 -2.56 21.49
N ALA A 162 13.15 -1.31 21.84
CA ALA A 162 13.46 -0.95 23.22
C ALA A 162 12.26 -1.21 24.16
N MET A 163 11.04 -0.90 23.72
CA MET A 163 9.81 -1.24 24.45
C MET A 163 9.70 -2.76 24.66
N SER A 164 10.00 -3.58 23.65
CA SER A 164 9.97 -5.04 23.79
C SER A 164 10.91 -5.58 24.87
N MET A 165 12.05 -4.92 25.07
CA MET A 165 13.13 -5.39 25.93
C MET A 165 13.05 -4.86 27.38
N THR A 166 12.07 -4.03 27.71
CA THR A 166 11.97 -3.33 29.01
C THR A 166 10.92 -3.92 29.96
N GLY A 167 10.44 -5.14 29.68
CA GLY A 167 9.52 -5.87 30.56
C GLY A 167 8.20 -5.13 30.78
N ASP A 168 7.78 -4.96 32.04
CA ASP A 168 6.46 -4.41 32.36
C ASP A 168 6.31 -2.93 32.00
N ALA A 169 7.39 -2.15 31.98
CA ALA A 169 7.36 -0.77 31.49
C ALA A 169 7.04 -0.73 29.99
N GLY A 170 7.70 -1.59 29.22
CA GLY A 170 7.45 -1.80 27.80
C GLY A 170 6.05 -2.26 27.48
N LYS A 171 5.50 -3.21 28.25
CA LYS A 171 4.11 -3.68 28.11
C LYS A 171 3.09 -2.55 28.31
N ARG A 172 3.27 -1.72 29.35
CA ARG A 172 2.38 -0.57 29.59
C ARG A 172 2.41 0.43 28.44
N LEU A 173 3.59 0.77 27.93
CA LEU A 173 3.70 1.64 26.76
C LEU A 173 3.11 0.99 25.50
N THR A 174 3.29 -0.32 25.31
CA THR A 174 2.72 -1.04 24.16
C THR A 174 1.20 -0.93 24.14
N ALA A 175 0.54 -1.14 25.29
CA ALA A 175 -0.92 -0.96 25.39
C ALA A 175 -1.36 0.48 25.04
N VAL A 176 -0.62 1.50 25.49
CA VAL A 176 -0.90 2.91 25.12
C VAL A 176 -0.76 3.14 23.62
N PHE A 177 0.26 2.57 23.00
CA PHE A 177 0.47 2.68 21.55
C PHE A 177 -0.59 1.91 20.76
N GLU A 178 -1.07 0.76 21.23
CA GLU A 178 -2.19 0.03 20.64
C GLU A 178 -3.50 0.83 20.70
N ASP A 179 -3.78 1.48 21.83
CA ASP A 179 -4.92 2.41 21.96
C ASP A 179 -4.78 3.60 21.01
N LEU A 180 -3.58 4.18 20.93
CA LEU A 180 -3.29 5.28 20.01
C LEU A 180 -3.45 4.84 18.54
N SER A 181 -3.00 3.63 18.19
CA SER A 181 -3.19 3.04 16.86
C SER A 181 -4.68 2.93 16.54
N THR A 182 -5.47 2.44 17.49
CA THR A 182 -6.94 2.35 17.34
C THR A 182 -7.57 3.72 17.05
N VAL A 183 -7.14 4.77 17.75
CA VAL A 183 -7.61 6.15 17.51
C VAL A 183 -7.18 6.65 16.13
N VAL A 184 -5.91 6.45 15.73
CA VAL A 184 -5.40 6.86 14.42
C VAL A 184 -6.14 6.13 13.30
N MET A 185 -6.42 4.84 13.44
CA MET A 185 -7.20 4.07 12.47
C MET A 185 -8.66 4.57 12.38
N LYS A 186 -9.23 5.06 13.49
CA LYS A 186 -10.54 5.70 13.45
C LYS A 186 -10.50 7.02 12.67
N LEU A 187 -9.43 7.81 12.80
CA LEU A 187 -9.22 9.02 11.99
C LEU A 187 -9.11 8.67 10.49
N VAL A 188 -8.34 7.62 10.14
CA VAL A 188 -8.26 7.10 8.77
C VAL A 188 -9.66 6.74 8.26
N THR A 189 -10.48 6.05 9.06
CA THR A 189 -11.85 5.68 8.69
C THR A 189 -12.74 6.90 8.43
N ILE A 190 -12.68 7.91 9.30
CA ILE A 190 -13.43 9.17 9.11
C ILE A 190 -13.02 9.82 7.77
N LEU A 191 -11.72 9.89 7.50
CA LEU A 191 -11.20 10.46 6.27
C LEU A 191 -11.60 9.65 5.03
N MET A 192 -11.60 8.32 5.11
CA MET A 192 -12.06 7.45 4.02
C MET A 192 -13.55 7.61 3.72
N ASN A 193 -14.39 7.93 4.71
CA ASN A 193 -15.79 8.30 4.47
C ASN A 193 -15.94 9.66 3.74
N LEU A 194 -14.94 10.54 3.86
CA LEU A 194 -14.88 11.81 3.13
C LEU A 194 -14.22 11.66 1.74
N ALA A 195 -13.47 10.59 1.52
CA ALA A 195 -12.77 10.32 0.26
C ALA A 195 -13.67 10.35 -0.99
N PRO A 196 -14.93 9.86 -0.98
CA PRO A 196 -15.79 9.97 -2.16
C PRO A 196 -15.95 11.40 -2.68
N TYR A 197 -16.03 12.38 -1.78
CA TYR A 197 -16.14 13.80 -2.11
C TYR A 197 -14.82 14.38 -2.60
N GLY A 198 -13.71 14.10 -1.89
CA GLY A 198 -12.37 14.53 -2.30
C GLY A 198 -11.97 13.97 -3.65
N VAL A 199 -12.18 12.67 -3.87
CA VAL A 199 -11.98 12.00 -5.16
C VAL A 199 -12.89 12.60 -6.23
N PHE A 200 -14.13 12.92 -5.90
CA PHE A 200 -15.04 13.56 -6.85
C PHE A 200 -14.49 14.89 -7.38
N VAL A 201 -14.12 15.83 -6.50
CA VAL A 201 -13.60 17.13 -6.95
C VAL A 201 -12.21 17.02 -7.59
N LEU A 202 -11.34 16.13 -7.10
CA LEU A 202 -10.03 15.89 -7.72
C LEU A 202 -10.19 15.33 -9.14
N MET A 203 -11.09 14.38 -9.34
CA MET A 203 -11.40 13.84 -10.68
C MET A 203 -12.06 14.90 -11.57
N ALA A 204 -13.00 15.68 -11.04
CA ALA A 204 -13.66 16.73 -11.81
C ALA A 204 -12.67 17.82 -12.24
N LYS A 205 -11.80 18.28 -11.33
CA LYS A 205 -10.72 19.21 -11.66
C LYS A 205 -9.79 18.61 -12.70
N LEU A 206 -9.34 17.38 -12.46
CA LEU A 206 -8.39 16.71 -13.33
C LEU A 206 -8.92 16.63 -14.76
N PHE A 207 -10.06 15.98 -14.95
CA PHE A 207 -10.69 15.79 -16.26
C PHE A 207 -11.23 17.08 -16.89
N ALA A 208 -11.38 18.17 -16.12
CA ALA A 208 -11.63 19.49 -16.69
C ALA A 208 -10.37 20.12 -17.31
N THR A 209 -9.19 19.67 -16.92
CA THR A 209 -7.89 20.25 -17.29
C THR A 209 -7.00 19.36 -18.18
N ILE A 210 -7.27 18.06 -18.27
CA ILE A 210 -6.40 17.11 -18.99
C ILE A 210 -7.00 16.66 -20.32
N GLY A 211 -6.16 16.52 -21.34
CA GLY A 211 -6.54 15.97 -22.64
C GLY A 211 -6.71 14.44 -22.65
N PHE A 212 -7.19 13.92 -23.78
CA PHE A 212 -7.37 12.48 -24.03
C PHE A 212 -6.07 11.67 -23.84
N ASP A 213 -4.91 12.26 -24.12
CA ASP A 213 -3.60 11.62 -23.95
C ASP A 213 -3.32 11.20 -22.50
N THR A 214 -3.78 11.99 -21.53
CA THR A 214 -3.64 11.66 -20.10
C THR A 214 -4.45 10.43 -19.72
N ILE A 215 -5.62 10.22 -20.32
CA ILE A 215 -6.44 9.02 -20.10
C ILE A 215 -5.72 7.78 -20.61
N ALA A 216 -5.07 7.87 -21.78
CA ALA A 216 -4.29 6.78 -22.33
C ALA A 216 -3.09 6.42 -21.43
N SER A 217 -2.37 7.42 -20.92
CA SER A 217 -1.26 7.21 -19.97
C SER A 217 -1.73 6.65 -18.63
N LEU A 218 -2.90 7.07 -18.11
CA LEU A 218 -3.50 6.47 -16.92
C LEU A 218 -3.89 5.01 -17.13
N LEU A 219 -4.41 4.67 -18.31
CA LEU A 219 -4.69 3.29 -18.66
C LEU A 219 -3.41 2.46 -18.76
N LYS A 220 -2.33 3.00 -19.36
CA LYS A 220 -1.01 2.36 -19.38
C LYS A 220 -0.50 2.10 -17.95
N TYR A 221 -0.58 3.11 -17.07
CA TYR A 221 -0.25 2.98 -15.65
C TYR A 221 -1.05 1.85 -14.99
N PHE A 222 -2.38 1.86 -15.14
CA PHE A 222 -3.26 0.85 -14.54
C PHE A 222 -2.90 -0.57 -15.00
N LEU A 223 -2.76 -0.76 -16.32
CA LEU A 223 -2.42 -2.06 -16.90
C LEU A 223 -1.02 -2.51 -16.46
N LEU A 224 -0.07 -1.59 -16.34
CA LEU A 224 1.27 -1.91 -15.87
C LEU A 224 1.28 -2.37 -14.42
N VAL A 225 0.57 -1.69 -13.52
CA VAL A 225 0.46 -2.13 -12.12
C VAL A 225 -0.15 -3.52 -12.05
N VAL A 226 -1.26 -3.75 -12.75
CA VAL A 226 -1.94 -5.07 -12.81
C VAL A 226 -0.98 -6.14 -13.36
N PHE A 227 -0.25 -5.83 -14.42
CA PHE A 227 0.75 -6.72 -15.00
C PHE A 227 1.84 -7.09 -13.99
N VAL A 228 2.46 -6.10 -13.33
CA VAL A 228 3.52 -6.35 -12.34
C VAL A 228 2.99 -7.14 -11.14
N LEU A 229 1.77 -6.85 -10.68
CA LEU A 229 1.11 -7.63 -9.62
C LEU A 229 0.96 -9.11 -10.03
N PHE A 230 0.54 -9.38 -11.26
CA PHE A 230 0.45 -10.74 -11.78
C PHE A 230 1.81 -11.41 -11.96
N VAL A 231 2.81 -10.69 -12.46
CA VAL A 231 4.19 -11.20 -12.52
C VAL A 231 4.68 -11.55 -11.13
N HIS A 232 4.42 -10.72 -10.13
CA HIS A 232 4.83 -11.00 -8.76
C HIS A 232 4.11 -12.24 -8.20
N ALA A 233 2.78 -12.31 -8.36
CA ALA A 233 1.96 -13.41 -7.85
C ALA A 233 2.21 -14.75 -8.55
N PHE A 234 2.48 -14.74 -9.86
CA PHE A 234 2.61 -15.96 -10.68
C PHE A 234 4.04 -16.31 -11.09
N VAL A 235 5.03 -15.43 -10.83
CA VAL A 235 6.44 -15.68 -11.12
C VAL A 235 7.28 -15.54 -9.85
N SER A 236 7.29 -14.37 -9.21
CA SER A 236 8.13 -14.14 -8.02
C SER A 236 7.77 -15.07 -6.86
N TYR A 237 6.50 -15.13 -6.46
CA TYR A 237 6.05 -16.02 -5.38
C TYR A 237 6.31 -17.50 -5.69
N PRO A 238 5.96 -18.03 -6.88
CA PRO A 238 6.32 -19.39 -7.25
C PRO A 238 7.81 -19.71 -7.21
N ILE A 239 8.66 -18.81 -7.71
CA ILE A 239 10.12 -19.00 -7.67
C ILE A 239 10.60 -19.05 -6.22
N ILE A 240 10.20 -18.07 -5.40
CA ILE A 240 10.60 -17.99 -3.99
C ILE A 240 10.15 -19.23 -3.23
N LEU A 241 8.89 -19.64 -3.37
CA LEU A 241 8.35 -20.85 -2.78
C LEU A 241 9.15 -22.09 -3.21
N LYS A 242 9.35 -22.27 -4.52
CA LYS A 242 10.01 -23.47 -5.05
C LYS A 242 11.47 -23.57 -4.61
N VAL A 243 12.19 -22.46 -4.64
CA VAL A 243 13.61 -22.40 -4.30
C VAL A 243 13.83 -22.60 -2.79
N LEU A 244 13.01 -21.98 -1.94
CA LEU A 244 13.23 -22.01 -0.49
C LEU A 244 12.58 -23.20 0.22
N SER A 245 11.52 -23.79 -0.34
CA SER A 245 10.77 -24.87 0.32
C SER A 245 10.67 -26.17 -0.49
N GLY A 246 10.95 -26.13 -1.80
CA GLY A 246 10.76 -27.26 -2.71
C GLY A 246 9.30 -27.57 -3.07
N LEU A 247 8.34 -26.88 -2.44
CA LEU A 247 6.90 -27.10 -2.64
C LEU A 247 6.44 -26.76 -4.06
N SER A 248 5.30 -27.32 -4.47
CA SER A 248 4.71 -27.08 -5.79
C SER A 248 3.90 -25.78 -5.80
N PRO A 249 4.33 -24.73 -6.52
CA PRO A 249 3.62 -23.44 -6.51
C PRO A 249 2.22 -23.49 -7.10
N LEU A 250 1.99 -24.41 -8.04
CA LEU A 250 0.69 -24.55 -8.68
C LEU A 250 -0.38 -24.97 -7.68
N ILE A 251 0.00 -25.76 -6.66
CA ILE A 251 -0.89 -26.18 -5.58
C ILE A 251 -1.27 -24.99 -4.70
N LEU A 252 -0.27 -24.19 -4.29
CA LEU A 252 -0.50 -22.97 -3.52
C LEU A 252 -1.51 -22.06 -4.23
N ILE A 253 -1.25 -21.72 -5.50
CA ILE A 253 -2.13 -20.82 -6.28
C ILE A 253 -3.55 -21.37 -6.36
N ARG A 254 -3.72 -22.68 -6.61
CA ARG A 254 -5.05 -23.31 -6.74
C ARG A 254 -5.83 -23.24 -5.43
N LYS A 255 -5.17 -23.51 -4.30
CA LYS A 255 -5.78 -23.52 -2.96
C LYS A 255 -6.04 -22.12 -2.40
N MET A 256 -5.30 -21.12 -2.88
CA MET A 256 -5.50 -19.72 -2.50
C MET A 256 -6.70 -19.06 -3.18
N ARG A 257 -7.34 -19.68 -4.18
CA ARG A 257 -8.39 -19.06 -4.99
C ARG A 257 -9.47 -18.36 -4.17
N ASP A 258 -10.06 -19.05 -3.19
CA ASP A 258 -11.22 -18.53 -2.46
C ASP A 258 -10.81 -17.38 -1.51
N ALA A 259 -9.66 -17.54 -0.82
CA ALA A 259 -9.08 -16.48 0.01
C ALA A 259 -8.66 -15.24 -0.81
N ALA A 260 -8.05 -15.44 -1.98
CA ALA A 260 -7.65 -14.37 -2.88
C ALA A 260 -8.86 -13.62 -3.48
N LEU A 261 -9.94 -14.32 -3.82
CA LEU A 261 -11.18 -13.71 -4.29
C LEU A 261 -11.88 -12.91 -3.19
N PHE A 262 -11.86 -13.40 -1.94
CA PHE A 262 -12.39 -12.65 -0.80
C PHE A 262 -11.53 -11.43 -0.47
N ALA A 263 -10.20 -11.56 -0.52
CA ALA A 263 -9.27 -10.44 -0.39
C ALA A 263 -9.50 -9.39 -1.47
N PHE A 264 -9.70 -9.83 -2.72
CA PHE A 264 -10.04 -8.97 -3.84
C PHE A 264 -11.32 -8.19 -3.58
N SER A 265 -12.40 -8.85 -3.18
CA SER A 265 -13.70 -8.19 -2.98
C SER A 265 -13.69 -7.23 -1.80
N THR A 266 -13.07 -7.60 -0.68
CA THR A 266 -13.03 -6.79 0.54
C THR A 266 -12.00 -5.66 0.48
N SER A 267 -10.91 -5.88 -0.27
CA SER A 267 -9.74 -4.97 -0.29
C SER A 267 -9.14 -4.69 1.08
N SER A 268 -9.26 -5.66 1.99
CA SER A 268 -8.66 -5.59 3.31
C SER A 268 -8.02 -6.92 3.70
N SER A 269 -6.71 -6.90 3.89
CA SER A 269 -5.96 -8.05 4.40
C SER A 269 -6.44 -8.41 5.80
N SER A 270 -6.73 -7.40 6.64
CA SER A 270 -7.23 -7.62 8.00
C SER A 270 -8.64 -8.22 8.02
N ALA A 271 -9.55 -7.80 7.12
CA ALA A 271 -10.88 -8.41 7.02
C ALA A 271 -10.83 -9.85 6.47
N THR A 272 -9.80 -10.17 5.68
CA THR A 272 -9.61 -11.51 5.10
C THR A 272 -8.88 -12.48 6.04
N LEU A 273 -8.32 -11.98 7.14
CA LEU A 273 -7.47 -12.75 8.06
C LEU A 273 -8.07 -14.10 8.50
N PRO A 274 -9.36 -14.22 8.89
CA PRO A 274 -9.94 -15.50 9.28
C PRO A 274 -9.88 -16.55 8.17
N ILE A 275 -10.19 -16.14 6.93
CA ILE A 275 -10.20 -17.01 5.75
C ILE A 275 -8.76 -17.38 5.34
N THR A 276 -7.82 -16.42 5.45
CA THR A 276 -6.39 -16.69 5.21
C THR A 276 -5.84 -17.72 6.20
N LEU A 277 -6.16 -17.58 7.50
CA LEU A 277 -5.77 -18.54 8.53
C LEU A 277 -6.36 -19.92 8.29
N GLU A 278 -7.64 -19.99 7.94
CA GLU A 278 -8.30 -21.25 7.62
C GLU A 278 -7.66 -21.92 6.39
N THR A 279 -7.39 -21.14 5.35
CA THR A 279 -6.70 -21.63 4.14
C THR A 279 -5.31 -22.15 4.46
N ALA A 280 -4.52 -21.42 5.25
CA ALA A 280 -3.19 -21.84 5.68
C ALA A 280 -3.22 -23.17 6.45
N ILE A 281 -4.15 -23.31 7.40
CA ILE A 281 -4.22 -24.48 8.28
C ILE A 281 -4.83 -25.68 7.57
N LYS A 282 -6.02 -25.51 6.99
CA LYS A 282 -6.83 -26.63 6.50
C LYS A 282 -6.53 -27.03 5.06
N LYS A 283 -6.19 -26.06 4.20
CA LYS A 283 -5.90 -26.34 2.78
C LYS A 283 -4.40 -26.52 2.55
N LEU A 284 -3.55 -25.70 3.18
CA LEU A 284 -2.11 -25.70 2.94
C LEU A 284 -1.29 -26.52 3.96
N GLY A 285 -1.92 -27.08 5.01
CA GLY A 285 -1.26 -27.98 5.95
C GLY A 285 -0.29 -27.29 6.90
N VAL A 286 -0.35 -25.96 7.04
CA VAL A 286 0.49 -25.22 7.99
C VAL A 286 -0.05 -25.46 9.40
N LYS A 287 0.77 -25.96 10.33
CA LYS A 287 0.31 -26.13 11.71
C LYS A 287 -0.12 -24.80 12.32
N ARG A 288 -1.17 -24.85 13.15
CA ARG A 288 -1.80 -23.68 13.76
C ARG A 288 -0.82 -22.79 14.51
N THR A 289 0.18 -23.37 15.17
CA THR A 289 1.26 -22.65 15.87
C THR A 289 2.01 -21.68 14.96
N VAL A 290 2.26 -22.08 13.71
CA VAL A 290 2.92 -21.23 12.70
C VAL A 290 1.94 -20.28 12.05
N ALA A 291 0.77 -20.78 11.61
CA ALA A 291 -0.22 -19.97 10.91
C ALA A 291 -0.75 -18.80 11.76
N SER A 292 -1.10 -19.06 13.03
CA SER A 292 -1.63 -18.06 13.96
C SER A 292 -0.61 -16.99 14.36
N PHE A 293 0.65 -17.13 13.96
CA PHE A 293 1.67 -16.12 14.13
C PHE A 293 2.01 -15.43 12.80
N THR A 294 2.38 -16.22 11.79
CA THR A 294 2.92 -15.71 10.52
C THR A 294 1.91 -14.95 9.67
N VAL A 295 0.64 -15.40 9.65
CA VAL A 295 -0.41 -14.80 8.83
C VAL A 295 -0.90 -13.47 9.42
N PRO A 296 -1.24 -13.36 10.73
CA PRO A 296 -1.57 -12.06 11.32
C PRO A 296 -0.42 -11.04 11.20
N LEU A 297 0.82 -11.50 11.39
CA LEU A 297 2.01 -10.66 11.19
C LEU A 297 2.14 -10.20 9.74
N GLY A 298 1.87 -11.08 8.78
CA GLY A 298 1.84 -10.75 7.35
C GLY A 298 0.82 -9.68 7.03
N SER A 299 -0.39 -9.78 7.58
CA SER A 299 -1.46 -8.80 7.32
C SER A 299 -1.12 -7.35 7.70
N THR A 300 -0.04 -7.12 8.46
CA THR A 300 0.45 -5.80 8.87
C THR A 300 1.83 -5.44 8.34
N ILE A 301 2.63 -6.39 7.85
CA ILE A 301 4.00 -6.16 7.36
C ILE A 301 4.11 -6.41 5.85
N ASN A 302 3.41 -7.42 5.36
CA ASN A 302 3.41 -7.82 3.97
C ASN A 302 2.53 -6.89 3.15
N MET A 303 3.19 -5.97 2.45
CA MET A 303 2.52 -5.07 1.53
C MET A 303 3.16 -5.08 0.14
N ASP A 304 3.55 -6.25 -0.36
CA ASP A 304 4.17 -6.42 -1.68
C ASP A 304 3.37 -5.73 -2.80
N GLY A 305 2.05 -5.93 -2.84
CA GLY A 305 1.17 -5.30 -3.80
C GLY A 305 1.09 -3.78 -3.65
N THR A 306 1.10 -3.28 -2.42
CA THR A 306 1.16 -1.83 -2.15
C THR A 306 2.49 -1.24 -2.62
N ALA A 307 3.59 -1.92 -2.33
CA ALA A 307 4.93 -1.52 -2.75
C ALA A 307 5.09 -1.53 -4.28
N ILE A 308 4.45 -2.48 -4.97
CA ILE A 308 4.37 -2.49 -6.44
C ILE A 308 3.66 -1.24 -6.95
N MET A 309 2.47 -0.92 -6.42
CA MET A 309 1.77 0.29 -6.82
C MET A 309 2.61 1.54 -6.55
N GLN A 310 3.27 1.62 -5.39
CA GLN A 310 4.10 2.77 -5.04
C GLN A 310 5.30 2.94 -5.98
N GLY A 311 5.98 1.85 -6.35
CA GLY A 311 7.08 1.88 -7.30
C GLY A 311 6.64 2.38 -8.67
N VAL A 312 5.57 1.80 -9.23
CA VAL A 312 5.04 2.23 -10.54
C VAL A 312 4.50 3.66 -10.48
N ALA A 313 3.77 4.02 -9.41
CA ALA A 313 3.20 5.36 -9.24
C ALA A 313 4.27 6.43 -9.11
N THR A 314 5.36 6.15 -8.40
CA THR A 314 6.48 7.08 -8.23
C THR A 314 7.13 7.38 -9.58
N VAL A 315 7.43 6.35 -10.37
CA VAL A 315 7.99 6.52 -11.72
C VAL A 315 7.00 7.25 -12.64
N PHE A 316 5.71 6.88 -12.60
CA PHE A 316 4.67 7.53 -13.39
C PHE A 316 4.56 9.02 -13.06
N ILE A 317 4.47 9.38 -11.78
CA ILE A 317 4.33 10.77 -11.33
C ILE A 317 5.59 11.58 -11.68
N ALA A 318 6.78 11.00 -11.51
CA ALA A 318 8.03 11.63 -11.93
C ALA A 318 8.02 11.98 -13.43
N GLN A 319 7.61 11.03 -14.28
CA GLN A 319 7.53 11.23 -15.73
C GLN A 319 6.48 12.27 -16.11
N VAL A 320 5.30 12.23 -15.49
CA VAL A 320 4.21 13.17 -15.78
C VAL A 320 4.61 14.60 -15.49
N TYR A 321 5.36 14.84 -14.42
CA TYR A 321 5.85 16.17 -14.04
C TYR A 321 7.25 16.48 -14.58
N SER A 322 7.79 15.66 -15.48
CA SER A 322 9.11 15.82 -16.07
C SER A 322 10.23 15.99 -15.02
N VAL A 323 10.11 15.27 -13.90
CA VAL A 323 11.11 15.24 -12.83
C VAL A 323 12.05 14.06 -13.07
N ASP A 324 13.32 14.37 -13.30
CA ASP A 324 14.36 13.37 -13.45
C ASP A 324 14.80 12.84 -12.09
N LEU A 325 14.34 11.63 -11.75
CA LEU A 325 14.80 10.92 -10.56
C LEU A 325 16.14 10.24 -10.82
N SER A 326 17.09 10.47 -9.93
CA SER A 326 18.38 9.80 -9.92
C SER A 326 18.26 8.34 -9.45
N LEU A 327 19.31 7.54 -9.67
CA LEU A 327 19.38 6.17 -9.13
C LEU A 327 19.26 6.17 -7.59
N SER A 328 19.84 7.17 -6.90
CA SER A 328 19.71 7.28 -5.44
C SER A 328 18.28 7.56 -5.00
N ASP A 329 17.50 8.31 -5.78
CA ASP A 329 16.09 8.57 -5.47
C ASP A 329 15.28 7.28 -5.54
N TYR A 330 15.49 6.47 -6.58
CA TYR A 330 14.85 5.15 -6.68
C TYR A 330 15.25 4.21 -5.55
N MET A 331 16.53 4.24 -5.13
CA MET A 331 16.96 3.47 -3.97
C MET A 331 16.29 3.92 -2.67
N MET A 332 16.13 5.24 -2.47
CA MET A 332 15.40 5.79 -1.33
C MET A 332 13.93 5.40 -1.38
N VAL A 333 13.29 5.40 -2.55
CA VAL A 333 11.91 4.94 -2.74
C VAL A 333 11.76 3.46 -2.36
N ILE A 334 12.66 2.60 -2.86
CA ILE A 334 12.67 1.17 -2.56
C ILE A 334 12.81 0.95 -1.05
N LEU A 335 13.77 1.62 -0.41
CA LEU A 335 14.07 1.48 1.00
C LEU A 335 12.91 1.98 1.88
N THR A 336 12.42 3.18 1.61
CA THR A 336 11.34 3.81 2.36
C THR A 336 10.05 3.02 2.23
N ALA A 337 9.64 2.61 1.02
CA ALA A 337 8.45 1.80 0.83
C ALA A 337 8.55 0.43 1.50
N THR A 338 9.72 -0.22 1.42
CA THR A 338 9.95 -1.53 2.05
C THR A 338 9.91 -1.44 3.57
N LEU A 339 10.56 -0.45 4.16
CA LEU A 339 10.55 -0.32 5.63
C LEU A 339 9.20 0.17 6.15
N ALA A 340 8.52 1.03 5.39
CA ALA A 340 7.23 1.55 5.77
C ALA A 340 6.11 0.52 5.63
N SER A 341 6.29 -0.55 4.86
CA SER A 341 5.34 -1.67 4.85
C SER A 341 5.19 -2.30 6.24
N ILE A 342 6.22 -2.22 7.09
CA ILE A 342 6.20 -2.75 8.45
C ILE A 342 5.17 -1.97 9.28
N GLY A 343 4.28 -2.70 9.95
CA GLY A 343 3.30 -2.13 10.87
C GLY A 343 2.10 -1.46 10.21
N THR A 344 2.06 -1.34 8.89
CA THR A 344 0.95 -0.70 8.20
C THR A 344 -0.32 -1.56 8.32
N ALA A 345 -1.44 -0.96 8.73
CA ALA A 345 -2.69 -1.70 8.85
C ALA A 345 -3.22 -2.16 7.47
N GLY A 346 -3.64 -3.41 7.37
CA GLY A 346 -4.23 -4.02 6.17
C GLY A 346 -5.67 -3.57 5.88
N VAL A 347 -5.93 -2.26 5.88
CA VAL A 347 -7.25 -1.67 5.63
C VAL A 347 -7.28 -0.85 4.33
N PRO A 348 -8.47 -0.63 3.73
CA PRO A 348 -8.59 0.08 2.46
C PRO A 348 -8.04 1.51 2.52
N GLY A 349 -7.44 1.96 1.42
CA GLY A 349 -7.00 3.36 1.23
C GLY A 349 -5.70 3.76 1.93
N VAL A 350 -5.15 2.93 2.82
CA VAL A 350 -3.85 3.22 3.47
C VAL A 350 -2.70 3.27 2.46
N GLY A 351 -2.77 2.49 1.38
CA GLY A 351 -1.77 2.51 0.31
C GLY A 351 -1.53 3.90 -0.31
N LEU A 352 -2.58 4.74 -0.40
CA LEU A 352 -2.47 6.12 -0.91
C LEU A 352 -1.81 7.07 0.08
N ILE A 353 -2.08 6.88 1.38
CA ILE A 353 -1.43 7.63 2.45
C ILE A 353 0.08 7.32 2.41
N MET A 354 0.42 6.04 2.27
CA MET A 354 1.81 5.60 2.17
C MET A 354 2.50 6.04 0.88
N LEU A 355 1.75 6.21 -0.22
CA LEU A 355 2.32 6.81 -1.43
C LEU A 355 2.69 8.28 -1.23
N ALA A 356 1.86 9.08 -0.55
CA ALA A 356 2.19 10.48 -0.26
C ALA A 356 3.53 10.60 0.48
N MET A 357 3.76 9.69 1.42
CA MET A 357 5.03 9.55 2.14
C MET A 357 6.22 9.27 1.21
N VAL A 358 6.08 8.30 0.30
CA VAL A 358 7.13 7.91 -0.65
C VAL A 358 7.45 9.06 -1.62
N LEU A 359 6.44 9.78 -2.11
CA LEU A 359 6.65 10.91 -3.02
C LEU A 359 7.39 12.07 -2.34
N GLN A 360 7.01 12.40 -1.10
CA GLN A 360 7.67 13.44 -0.32
C GLN A 360 9.16 13.14 -0.09
N GLN A 361 9.52 11.87 0.12
CA GLN A 361 10.90 11.45 0.34
C GLN A 361 11.84 11.80 -0.84
N VAL A 362 11.30 11.87 -2.05
CA VAL A 362 12.05 12.23 -3.28
C VAL A 362 11.64 13.58 -3.84
N ASN A 363 10.97 14.42 -3.04
CA ASN A 363 10.49 15.76 -3.41
C ASN A 363 9.56 15.78 -4.63
N LEU A 364 8.77 14.71 -4.84
CA LEU A 364 7.71 14.69 -5.84
C LEU A 364 6.42 15.33 -5.31
N PRO A 365 5.65 16.02 -6.16
CA PRO A 365 4.37 16.59 -5.80
C PRO A 365 3.36 15.49 -5.46
N VAL A 366 2.79 15.52 -4.24
CA VAL A 366 1.78 14.55 -3.82
C VAL A 366 0.46 14.75 -4.58
N GLU A 367 0.29 15.92 -5.20
CA GLU A 367 -0.86 16.26 -6.02
C GLU A 367 -0.96 15.29 -7.22
N GLY A 368 0.15 14.66 -7.63
CA GLY A 368 0.17 13.55 -8.58
C GLY A 368 -0.65 12.33 -8.17
N ILE A 369 -0.93 12.15 -6.87
CA ILE A 369 -1.85 11.09 -6.38
C ILE A 369 -3.25 11.28 -6.94
N ALA A 370 -3.66 12.54 -7.17
CA ALA A 370 -4.95 12.84 -7.77
C ALA A 370 -5.11 12.24 -9.16
N LEU A 371 -4.01 11.98 -9.90
CA LEU A 371 -4.07 11.34 -11.22
C LEU A 371 -4.52 9.88 -11.13
N ILE A 372 -3.99 9.15 -10.15
CA ILE A 372 -4.13 7.70 -10.06
C ILE A 372 -5.24 7.26 -9.10
N ILE A 373 -5.71 8.15 -8.21
CA ILE A 373 -6.79 7.83 -7.26
C ILE A 373 -8.08 7.40 -7.98
N GLY A 374 -8.26 7.84 -9.22
CA GLY A 374 -9.34 7.46 -10.13
C GLY A 374 -9.33 6.00 -10.58
N VAL A 375 -8.19 5.31 -10.50
CA VAL A 375 -8.09 3.88 -10.86
C VAL A 375 -7.71 3.01 -9.66
N ASP A 376 -7.34 3.65 -8.54
CA ASP A 376 -6.82 2.98 -7.34
C ASP A 376 -7.79 1.96 -6.76
N ARG A 377 -9.11 2.17 -6.83
CA ARG A 377 -10.07 1.22 -6.24
C ARG A 377 -9.89 -0.21 -6.78
N LEU A 378 -9.74 -0.36 -8.10
CA LEU A 378 -9.54 -1.66 -8.74
C LEU A 378 -8.13 -2.21 -8.47
N LEU A 379 -7.14 -1.32 -8.41
CA LEU A 379 -5.78 -1.69 -8.05
C LEU A 379 -5.73 -2.20 -6.61
N ASP A 380 -6.41 -1.54 -5.67
CA ASP A 380 -6.48 -1.89 -4.25
C ASP A 380 -6.97 -3.31 -4.04
N MET A 381 -8.07 -3.67 -4.68
CA MET A 381 -8.61 -5.03 -4.70
C MET A 381 -7.54 -6.05 -5.13
N THR A 382 -6.84 -5.78 -6.24
CA THR A 382 -5.81 -6.67 -6.78
C THR A 382 -4.59 -6.76 -5.84
N ARG A 383 -4.14 -5.64 -5.27
CA ARG A 383 -3.03 -5.57 -4.32
C ARG A 383 -3.31 -6.40 -3.08
N THR A 384 -4.51 -6.29 -2.51
CA THR A 384 -4.90 -7.06 -1.32
C THR A 384 -4.85 -8.56 -1.61
N ALA A 385 -5.35 -9.01 -2.77
CA ALA A 385 -5.30 -10.41 -3.16
C ALA A 385 -3.86 -10.94 -3.27
N VAL A 386 -2.93 -10.13 -3.81
CA VAL A 386 -1.50 -10.47 -3.87
C VAL A 386 -0.90 -10.55 -2.47
N ASN A 387 -1.14 -9.55 -1.61
CA ASN A 387 -0.62 -9.55 -0.23
C ASN A 387 -1.06 -10.80 0.55
N VAL A 388 -2.36 -11.11 0.54
CA VAL A 388 -2.91 -12.30 1.23
C VAL A 388 -2.31 -13.60 0.67
N THR A 389 -2.04 -13.65 -0.63
CA THR A 389 -1.34 -14.80 -1.24
C THR A 389 0.10 -14.92 -0.75
N GLY A 390 0.80 -13.79 -0.61
CA GLY A 390 2.14 -13.70 -0.02
C GLY A 390 2.17 -14.20 1.43
N ASP A 391 1.16 -13.89 2.25
CA ASP A 391 1.08 -14.33 3.65
C ASP A 391 1.07 -15.86 3.76
N CYS A 392 0.23 -16.51 2.96
CA CYS A 392 0.18 -17.97 2.91
C CYS A 392 1.46 -18.60 2.32
N MET A 393 2.07 -17.95 1.33
CA MET A 393 3.35 -18.38 0.75
C MET A 393 4.46 -18.37 1.81
N VAL A 394 4.60 -17.27 2.55
CA VAL A 394 5.57 -17.15 3.65
C VAL A 394 5.26 -18.14 4.75
N ALA A 395 4.00 -18.29 5.16
CA ALA A 395 3.59 -19.28 6.16
C ALA A 395 4.01 -20.71 5.76
N CYS A 396 3.86 -21.09 4.48
CA CYS A 396 4.29 -22.39 3.97
C CYS A 396 5.82 -22.57 4.02
N ILE A 397 6.60 -21.57 3.58
CA ILE A 397 8.07 -21.63 3.60
C ILE A 397 8.58 -21.75 5.03
N VAL A 398 8.06 -20.90 5.92
CA VAL A 398 8.46 -20.88 7.33
C VAL A 398 8.10 -22.21 7.98
N ALA A 399 6.85 -22.68 7.83
CA ALA A 399 6.41 -23.96 8.37
C ALA A 399 7.25 -25.14 7.86
N LYS A 400 7.55 -25.18 6.55
CA LYS A 400 8.40 -26.21 5.97
C LYS A 400 9.80 -26.21 6.59
N SER A 401 10.38 -25.02 6.77
CA SER A 401 11.71 -24.86 7.37
C SER A 401 11.77 -25.21 8.86
N GLU A 402 10.61 -25.27 9.53
CA GLU A 402 10.46 -25.64 10.95
C GLU A 402 9.96 -27.07 11.16
N ASN A 403 9.71 -27.84 10.08
CA ASN A 403 9.05 -29.16 10.13
C ASN A 403 7.61 -29.09 10.71
N GLU A 404 6.95 -27.97 10.51
CA GLU A 404 5.58 -27.68 10.97
C GLU A 404 4.59 -27.59 9.78
N LEU A 405 4.93 -28.24 8.67
CA LEU A 405 4.09 -28.36 7.48
C LEU A 405 3.69 -29.82 7.25
N ASP A 406 2.39 -30.07 7.19
CA ASP A 406 1.81 -31.34 6.75
C ASP A 406 1.83 -31.40 5.21
N LEU A 407 2.70 -32.26 4.68
CA LEU A 407 2.86 -32.43 3.23
C LEU A 407 1.72 -33.21 2.60
N ASP A 408 1.04 -34.06 3.34
CA ASP A 408 -0.07 -34.85 2.81
C ASP A 408 -1.26 -33.91 2.58
N ILE A 409 -1.57 -33.05 3.56
CA ILE A 409 -2.56 -31.98 3.39
C ILE A 409 -2.13 -31.02 2.27
N TYR A 410 -0.86 -30.60 2.23
CA TYR A 410 -0.40 -29.69 1.17
C TYR A 410 -0.60 -30.30 -0.21
N ASN A 411 -0.23 -31.57 -0.42
CA ASN A 411 -0.30 -32.21 -1.74
C ASN A 411 -1.71 -32.69 -2.13
N ASP A 412 -2.64 -32.84 -1.20
CA ASP A 412 -4.03 -33.22 -1.47
C ASP A 412 -4.81 -32.07 -2.14
N PRO A 413 -5.25 -32.19 -3.41
CA PRO A 413 -6.01 -31.15 -4.12
C PRO A 413 -7.39 -30.84 -3.51
N ASP A 414 -7.93 -31.75 -2.70
CA ASP A 414 -9.26 -31.67 -2.10
C ASP A 414 -9.24 -31.29 -0.62
N ALA A 415 -8.04 -31.06 -0.05
CA ALA A 415 -7.87 -30.61 1.33
C ALA A 415 -8.71 -29.37 1.63
N GLY A 416 -9.49 -29.42 2.71
CA GLY A 416 -10.34 -28.33 3.20
C GLY A 416 -11.67 -28.12 2.46
N LYS A 417 -11.97 -28.86 1.38
CA LYS A 417 -13.27 -28.72 0.67
C LYS A 417 -14.47 -29.18 1.49
N LYS A 418 -14.32 -30.23 2.32
CA LYS A 418 -15.40 -30.79 3.14
C LYS A 418 -15.88 -29.87 4.25
N ASP A 419 -15.03 -28.94 4.68
CA ASP A 419 -15.37 -27.96 5.72
C ASP A 419 -16.12 -26.73 5.15
N GLU A 420 -16.16 -26.58 3.82
CA GLU A 420 -16.89 -25.52 3.12
C GLU A 420 -18.33 -25.95 2.76
N GLU A 421 -18.62 -27.25 2.76
CA GLU A 421 -19.97 -27.78 2.59
C GLU A 421 -20.73 -27.64 3.91
N VAL A 422 -21.65 -26.66 3.97
CA VAL A 422 -22.61 -26.56 5.07
C VAL A 422 -23.58 -27.72 4.95
N ASP A 423 -23.54 -28.65 5.91
CA ASP A 423 -24.51 -29.74 6.01
C ASP A 423 -25.88 -29.19 6.42
N PHE A 424 -26.73 -28.95 5.42
CA PHE A 424 -28.10 -28.49 5.62
C PHE A 424 -29.05 -29.63 6.06
N GLU A 425 -28.67 -30.91 5.99
CA GLU A 425 -29.55 -32.03 6.34
C GLU A 425 -29.71 -32.23 7.86
N HIS A 426 -28.80 -31.67 8.66
CA HIS A 426 -28.83 -31.80 10.13
C HIS A 426 -29.36 -30.57 10.88
N PHE A 427 -29.79 -29.51 10.19
CA PHE A 427 -30.33 -28.31 10.84
C PHE A 427 -31.68 -28.54 11.55
N ASP A 428 -32.48 -29.52 11.11
CA ASP A 428 -33.83 -29.77 11.65
C ASP A 428 -33.87 -30.58 12.96
N ARG A 429 -32.72 -31.00 13.52
CA ARG A 429 -32.70 -31.87 14.72
C ARG A 429 -32.58 -31.16 16.06
N ASN A 430 -32.44 -29.84 16.09
CA ASN A 430 -32.39 -29.05 17.33
C ASN A 430 -33.30 -27.80 17.25
N SER A 431 -34.59 -28.00 16.98
CA SER A 431 -35.62 -26.99 17.23
C SER A 431 -36.47 -27.35 18.45
#